data_AF-A0A818CDC4-F1
#
_entry.id   AF-A0A818CDC4-F1
#
_cell.length_a   1.000
_cell.length_b   1.000
_cell.length_c   1.000
_cell.angle_alpha   90.00
_cell.angle_beta   90.00
_cell.angle_gamma   90.00
#
_symmetry.space_group_name_H-M   'P 1'
#
loop_
_entity.id
_entity.type
_entity.pdbx_description
1 polymer ?
#
loop_
_entity_poly.entity_id
_entity_poly.type
_entity_poly.pdbx_seq_one_letter_code
_entity_poly.pdbx_strand_id
1 'polypeptide(L)'
;MEHNFVKFNNSFVDTLNTSYDYASVMHYPANAFSVNNRSTIVPLQPNVTIGQRVNLSSIDILEVRILYNCPTSGVTLPPTTTTTTSNE
;
A
#
# COMPACT_ATOMS: atom_id res chain seq x y z
N MET A 1 0.65 22.63 3.28
CA MET A 1 0.44 21.23 2.82
C MET A 1 -0.17 20.35 3.90
N GLU A 2 -0.63 20.92 5.02
CA GLU A 2 -1.17 20.16 6.16
C GLU A 2 -2.47 19.40 5.83
N HIS A 3 -3.26 19.91 4.88
CA HIS A 3 -4.47 19.24 4.39
C HIS A 3 -4.22 17.81 3.86
N ASN A 4 -3.00 17.50 3.39
CA ASN A 4 -2.64 16.16 2.89
C ASN A 4 -2.62 15.08 3.99
N PHE A 5 -2.63 15.48 5.27
CA PHE A 5 -2.58 14.59 6.42
C PHE A 5 -3.90 14.56 7.21
N VAL A 6 -4.92 15.26 6.71
CA VAL A 6 -6.25 15.25 7.34
C VAL A 6 -6.87 13.86 7.20
N LYS A 7 -7.28 13.29 8.32
CA LYS A 7 -7.94 11.98 8.36
C LYS A 7 -9.38 12.10 7.91
N PHE A 8 -9.78 11.22 6.99
CA PHE A 8 -11.19 11.00 6.72
C PHE A 8 -11.82 10.20 7.86
N ASN A 9 -13.10 10.46 8.14
CA ASN A 9 -13.89 9.69 9.09
C ASN A 9 -14.61 8.54 8.38
N ASN A 10 -15.24 7.67 9.17
CA ASN A 10 -15.93 6.47 8.67
C ASN A 10 -17.18 6.77 7.84
N SER A 11 -17.62 8.03 7.73
CA SER A 11 -18.69 8.41 6.79
C SER A 11 -18.18 8.60 5.37
N PHE A 12 -16.86 8.70 5.16
CA PHE A 12 -16.23 8.87 3.85
C PHE A 12 -15.36 7.69 3.42
N VAL A 13 -14.91 6.86 4.36
CA VAL A 13 -14.01 5.73 4.11
C VAL A 13 -14.57 4.46 4.76
N ASP A 14 -14.56 3.37 4.01
CA ASP A 14 -14.75 2.03 4.51
C ASP A 14 -13.40 1.28 4.46
N THR A 15 -13.05 0.62 5.56
CA THR A 15 -11.81 -0.18 5.66
C THR A 15 -11.98 -1.59 5.15
N LEU A 16 -13.21 -1.99 4.77
CA LEU A 16 -13.50 -3.34 4.27
C LEU A 16 -13.00 -4.45 5.21
N ASN A 17 -12.95 -4.15 6.51
CA ASN A 17 -12.47 -5.02 7.59
C ASN A 17 -11.01 -5.49 7.43
N THR A 18 -10.15 -4.69 6.79
CA THR A 18 -8.70 -4.93 6.70
C THR A 18 -7.93 -4.14 7.77
N SER A 19 -6.71 -4.57 8.05
CA SER A 19 -5.78 -3.87 8.94
C SER A 19 -5.01 -2.77 8.20
N TYR A 20 -4.51 -1.75 8.93
CA TYR A 20 -3.68 -0.70 8.33
C TYR A 20 -2.42 -1.26 7.66
N ASP A 21 -2.25 -0.98 6.37
CA ASP A 21 -1.15 -1.52 5.58
C ASP A 21 -0.03 -0.50 5.37
N TYR A 22 1.06 -0.65 6.14
CA TYR A 22 2.28 0.15 5.96
C TYR A 22 2.96 -0.08 4.60
N ALA A 23 2.77 -1.25 3.99
CA ALA A 23 3.36 -1.61 2.70
C ALA A 23 2.48 -1.25 1.50
N SER A 24 1.29 -0.66 1.73
CA SER A 24 0.38 -0.27 0.65
C SER A 24 1.07 0.66 -0.34
N VAL A 25 0.80 0.47 -1.63
CA VAL A 25 1.30 1.38 -2.68
C VAL A 25 0.77 2.80 -2.51
N MET A 26 -0.38 2.94 -1.83
CA MET A 26 -1.03 4.21 -1.54
C MET A 26 -0.43 4.92 -0.33
N HIS A 27 0.35 4.24 0.52
CA HIS A 27 0.95 4.86 1.69
C HIS A 27 2.05 5.85 1.29
N TYR A 28 2.06 7.05 1.87
CA TYR A 28 3.11 8.05 1.61
C TYR A 28 4.48 7.60 2.15
N PRO A 29 5.61 8.02 1.53
CA PRO A 29 6.95 7.84 2.10
C PRO A 29 7.14 8.68 3.36
N ALA A 30 8.14 8.32 4.17
CA ALA A 30 8.37 8.92 5.48
C ALA A 30 8.57 10.43 5.46
N ASN A 31 9.16 10.99 4.39
CA ASN A 31 9.46 12.40 4.21
C ASN A 31 8.46 13.13 3.28
N ALA A 32 7.27 12.56 3.04
CA ALA A 32 6.28 13.17 2.15
C ALA A 32 5.94 14.61 2.56
N PHE A 33 5.93 15.52 1.59
CA PHE A 33 5.68 16.96 1.79
C PHE A 33 6.62 17.68 2.78
N SER A 34 7.74 17.05 3.13
CA SER A 34 8.76 17.65 3.98
C SER A 34 9.51 18.77 3.24
N VAL A 35 9.72 19.91 3.91
CA VAL A 35 10.50 21.04 3.36
C VAL A 35 12.00 20.91 3.64
N ASN A 36 12.39 20.03 4.57
CA ASN A 36 13.76 19.86 5.04
C ASN A 36 14.20 18.39 5.04
N ASN A 37 13.50 17.55 4.28
CA ASN A 37 13.73 16.12 4.15
C ASN A 37 13.64 15.30 5.46
N ARG A 38 13.14 15.90 6.55
CA ARG A 38 12.85 15.17 7.80
C ARG A 38 11.55 14.39 7.66
N SER A 39 11.44 13.30 8.40
CA SER A 39 10.22 12.49 8.42
C SER A 39 9.02 13.30 8.89
N THR A 40 7.96 13.27 8.11
CA THR A 40 6.62 13.78 8.42
C THR A 40 5.70 12.64 8.88
N ILE A 41 6.02 11.40 8.53
CA ILE A 41 5.31 10.19 8.97
C ILE A 41 6.32 9.23 9.61
N VAL A 42 6.01 8.79 10.82
CA VAL A 42 6.83 7.84 11.59
C VAL A 42 5.96 6.63 11.96
N PRO A 43 6.26 5.42 11.46
CA PRO A 43 5.53 4.22 11.83
C PRO A 43 5.60 3.93 13.34
N LEU A 44 4.50 3.44 13.90
CA LEU A 44 4.46 3.00 15.30
C LEU A 44 4.98 1.57 15.47
N GLN A 45 4.86 0.76 14.41
CA GLN A 45 5.42 -0.59 14.39
C GLN A 45 6.92 -0.53 14.11
N PRO A 46 7.76 -1.24 14.90
CA PRO A 46 9.20 -1.27 14.65
C PRO A 46 9.52 -1.98 13.33
N ASN A 47 10.60 -1.55 12.67
CA ASN A 47 11.20 -2.18 11.49
C ASN A 47 10.28 -2.30 10.25
N VAL A 48 9.26 -1.44 10.13
CA VAL A 48 8.47 -1.35 8.89
C VAL A 48 8.96 -0.22 8.00
N THR A 49 8.91 -0.44 6.69
CA THR A 49 9.22 0.57 5.67
C THR A 49 7.92 1.04 5.03
N ILE A 50 7.81 2.34 4.77
CA ILE A 50 6.63 2.97 4.15
C ILE A 50 7.01 3.68 2.86
N GLY A 51 6.05 3.82 1.95
CA GLY A 51 6.23 4.60 0.73
C GLY A 51 6.77 3.86 -0.49
N GLN A 52 6.68 2.53 -0.50
CA GLN A 52 7.03 1.74 -1.68
C GLN A 52 6.12 2.10 -2.88
N ARG A 53 6.64 2.02 -4.10
CA ARG A 53 5.93 2.32 -5.36
C ARG A 53 6.13 1.24 -6.43
N VAL A 54 6.50 0.03 -6.01
CA VAL A 54 6.91 -1.06 -6.90
C VAL A 54 5.73 -1.94 -7.29
N ASN A 55 4.93 -2.36 -6.31
CA ASN A 55 3.85 -3.31 -6.52
C ASN A 55 2.69 -3.09 -5.54
N LEU A 56 1.55 -3.72 -5.83
CA LEU A 56 0.44 -3.78 -4.88
C LEU A 56 0.80 -4.71 -3.72
N SER A 57 0.43 -4.33 -2.51
CA SER A 57 0.51 -5.24 -1.38
C SER A 57 -0.59 -6.31 -1.43
N SER A 58 -0.49 -7.32 -0.57
CA SER A 58 -1.58 -8.30 -0.41
C SER A 58 -2.88 -7.68 0.07
N ILE A 59 -2.81 -6.61 0.88
CA ILE A 59 -4.00 -5.92 1.41
C ILE A 59 -4.61 -5.02 0.33
N ASP A 60 -3.79 -4.29 -0.45
CA ASP A 60 -4.27 -3.51 -1.60
C ASP A 60 -5.09 -4.40 -2.56
N ILE A 61 -4.56 -5.57 -2.89
CA ILE A 61 -5.23 -6.55 -3.78
C ILE A 61 -6.54 -7.05 -3.15
N LEU A 62 -6.53 -7.32 -1.84
CA LEU A 62 -7.71 -7.81 -1.12
C LEU A 62 -8.82 -6.76 -1.09
N GLU A 63 -8.49 -5.52 -0.72
CA GLU A 63 -9.46 -4.40 -0.65
C GLU A 63 -10.12 -4.15 -2.01
N VAL A 64 -9.33 -4.11 -3.09
CA VAL A 64 -9.89 -3.94 -4.45
C VAL A 64 -10.81 -5.10 -4.82
N ARG A 65 -10.44 -6.34 -4.49
CA ARG A 65 -11.28 -7.51 -4.77
C ARG A 65 -12.60 -7.48 -4.00
N ILE A 66 -12.56 -7.07 -2.73
CA ILE A 66 -13.77 -6.92 -1.91
C ILE A 66 -14.64 -5.79 -2.47
N LEU A 67 -14.05 -4.61 -2.72
CA LEU A 67 -14.75 -3.41 -3.18
C LEU A 67 -15.50 -3.63 -4.51
N TYR A 68 -14.88 -4.34 -5.45
CA TYR A 68 -15.45 -4.62 -6.76
C TYR A 68 -16.10 -6.01 -6.87
N ASN A 69 -16.24 -6.72 -5.74
CA ASN A 69 -16.86 -8.04 -5.66
C ASN A 69 -16.31 -9.02 -6.71
N CYS A 70 -14.97 -9.05 -6.84
CA CYS A 70 -14.29 -9.88 -7.83
C CYS A 70 -14.54 -11.37 -7.58
N PRO A 71 -14.70 -12.19 -8.63
CA PRO A 71 -14.86 -13.64 -8.48
C PRO A 71 -13.63 -14.27 -7.82
N THR A 72 -13.86 -15.20 -6.88
CA THR A 72 -12.79 -15.99 -6.23
C THR A 72 -12.14 -17.00 -7.17
N SER A 73 -12.81 -17.34 -8.27
CA SER A 73 -12.35 -18.29 -9.27
C SER A 73 -12.11 -17.58 -10.60
N GLY A 74 -10.84 -17.40 -10.98
CA GLY A 74 -10.51 -16.95 -12.35
C GLY A 74 -9.19 -16.22 -12.57
N VAL A 75 -8.40 -15.91 -11.53
CA VAL A 75 -7.05 -15.37 -11.77
C VAL A 75 -6.06 -16.54 -11.78
N THR A 76 -5.87 -17.13 -12.97
CA THR A 76 -4.57 -17.69 -13.32
C THR A 76 -3.58 -16.54 -13.17
N LEU A 77 -2.83 -16.49 -12.07
CA LEU A 77 -1.70 -15.59 -11.97
C LEU A 77 -0.82 -15.90 -13.20
N PRO A 78 -0.49 -14.93 -14.07
CA PRO A 78 0.64 -15.15 -14.96
C PRO A 78 1.81 -15.54 -14.05
N PRO A 79 2.55 -16.61 -14.39
CA PRO A 79 3.64 -17.07 -13.54
C PRO A 79 4.52 -15.86 -13.23
N THR A 80 4.74 -15.62 -11.93
CA THR A 80 5.74 -14.67 -11.45
C THR A 80 7.00 -14.96 -12.24
N THR A 81 7.39 -14.07 -13.14
CA THR A 81 8.69 -14.16 -13.79
C THR A 81 9.73 -13.96 -12.71
N THR A 82 10.14 -15.06 -12.09
CA THR A 82 11.44 -15.13 -11.42
C THR A 82 12.44 -14.83 -12.53
N THR A 83 12.95 -13.61 -12.56
CA THR A 83 14.14 -13.27 -13.33
C THR A 83 15.29 -14.07 -12.73
N THR A 84 15.42 -15.33 -13.15
CA THR A 84 16.66 -16.09 -13.03
C THR A 84 17.58 -15.50 -14.08
N THR A 85 18.50 -14.65 -13.66
CA THR A 85 19.66 -14.23 -14.44
C THR A 85 20.51 -15.48 -14.71
N SER A 86 20.31 -16.12 -15.86
CA SER A 86 21.32 -16.96 -16.48
C SER A 86 22.18 -16.07 -17.35
N ASN A 87 23.41 -15.83 -16.92
CA ASN A 87 24.44 -15.20 -17.73
C ASN A 87 24.81 -16.14 -18.89
N GLU A 88 24.66 -15.66 -20.12
CA GLU A 88 25.69 -15.82 -21.16
C GLU A 88 26.48 -14.51 -21.25
#